data_AF-A0A1F9FIW2-F1
#
_entry.id   AF-A0A1F9FIW2-F1
#
_cell.length_a   1.000
_cell.length_b   1.000
_cell.length_c   1.000
_cell.angle_alpha   90.00
_cell.angle_beta   90.00
_cell.angle_gamma   90.00
#
_symmetry.space_group_name_H-M   'P 1'
#
loop_
_entity.id
_entity.type
_entity.pdbx_description
1 polymer ?
#
loop_
_entity_poly.entity_id
_entity_poly.type
_entity_poly.pdbx_seq_one_letter_code
_entity_poly.pdbx_strand_id
1 'polypeptide(L)'
;MTDDPRSLPARIKDLEERLAKIRRMGGEEAVARQHAAGKLTARERVALLFDTRGDGSLAFDELMIHAHHTSESPMMQGRDTPADGVVAGIGLVDGRPVACIAYDFTVMAGTIGHNTEMKCHRIRELAIERRIPMVWLLDSAGARVQEATTAMFAGSGQMFYDQVMMSGVVPQVAAMMGPCFAGTAYVPGLADFVPMVKKTSAMALAGPPLVKAATGADVTPDELGGPRLHCRESGVGDLEVDDDPDMIKHVKSWLSFFPSCFDEQPPVYATTDTDTRRIDDAASLVPENTRAPMDMHGLIDRLRDQDGPLLELKPKFGQAILTTLIRMGGRPVGVVASNSKHMGGVLTNDPADKAAKFIETCDAFGIPLLFLQDVPGFMVGVKTEKEGIIRHGSKMLFAVSRATVPKITVVVRKGYGAGYYVMCGKGYQPDLIVAWPNAEISVMGPEGAVNIAFRKQIEGSSNPDETRAQLVEGFRELITPYVPAARTYVDDVIDPRDTRKVILAALSTARRRKKQLPPRRHAIMPV
;
A
#
# COMPACT_ATOMS: atom_id res chain seq x y z
N MET A 1 -17.46 24.99 -56.31
CA MET A 1 -18.26 24.48 -55.18
C MET A 1 -17.58 24.98 -53.93
N THR A 2 -18.17 25.98 -53.29
CA THR A 2 -17.65 26.67 -52.10
C THR A 2 -17.73 25.75 -50.88
N ASP A 3 -16.66 25.69 -50.09
CA ASP A 3 -16.60 24.99 -48.80
C ASP A 3 -17.64 25.60 -47.82
N ASP A 4 -18.85 25.03 -47.74
CA ASP A 4 -19.83 25.42 -46.70
C ASP A 4 -19.24 25.02 -45.32
N PRO A 5 -19.02 25.95 -44.39
CA PRO A 5 -18.48 25.64 -43.05
C PRO A 5 -19.42 24.75 -42.23
N ARG A 6 -20.69 24.61 -42.63
CA ARG A 6 -21.65 23.69 -42.01
C ARG A 6 -21.61 22.30 -42.62
N SER A 7 -20.87 22.09 -43.72
CA SER A 7 -20.70 20.77 -44.32
C SER A 7 -19.98 19.84 -43.35
N LEU A 8 -20.31 18.54 -43.41
CA LEU A 8 -19.66 17.55 -42.56
C LEU A 8 -18.13 17.51 -42.75
N PRO A 9 -17.57 17.57 -43.98
CA PRO A 9 -16.12 17.65 -44.17
C PRO A 9 -15.47 18.87 -43.49
N ALA A 10 -16.08 20.06 -43.60
CA ALA A 10 -15.56 21.26 -42.92
C ALA A 10 -15.59 21.11 -41.39
N ARG A 11 -16.66 20.50 -40.84
CA ARG A 11 -16.77 20.21 -39.40
C ARG A 11 -15.78 19.16 -38.90
N ILE A 12 -15.44 18.17 -39.73
CA ILE A 12 -14.39 17.19 -39.40
C ILE A 12 -13.03 17.89 -39.29
N LYS A 13 -12.71 18.77 -40.25
CA LYS A 13 -11.48 19.56 -40.20
C LYS A 13 -11.42 20.48 -38.96
N ASP A 14 -12.50 21.18 -38.64
CA ASP A 14 -12.61 21.99 -37.42
C ASP A 14 -12.44 21.14 -36.14
N LEU A 15 -13.02 19.93 -36.10
CA LEU A 15 -12.82 18.99 -35.00
C LEU A 15 -11.33 18.58 -34.86
N GLU A 16 -10.67 18.24 -35.96
CA GLU A 16 -9.23 17.88 -35.96
C GLU A 16 -8.37 19.03 -35.45
N GLU A 17 -8.63 20.26 -35.88
CA GLU A 17 -7.95 21.47 -35.42
C GLU A 17 -8.17 21.72 -33.92
N ARG A 18 -9.41 21.58 -33.43
CA ARG A 18 -9.74 21.70 -31.99
C ARG A 18 -9.03 20.63 -31.16
N LEU A 19 -9.04 19.38 -31.61
CA LEU A 19 -8.38 18.28 -30.91
C LEU A 19 -6.87 18.47 -30.88
N ALA A 20 -6.25 18.90 -31.99
CA ALA A 20 -4.84 19.24 -32.05
C ALA A 20 -4.49 20.36 -31.08
N LYS A 21 -5.35 21.40 -30.98
CA LYS A 21 -5.17 22.48 -29.99
C LYS A 21 -5.27 21.95 -28.56
N ILE A 22 -6.32 21.19 -28.22
CA ILE A 22 -6.53 20.66 -26.86
C ILE A 22 -5.38 19.74 -26.44
N ARG A 23 -4.88 18.89 -27.33
CA ARG A 23 -3.79 17.95 -27.03
C ARG A 23 -2.47 18.64 -26.67
N ARG A 24 -2.28 19.91 -27.05
CA ARG A 24 -1.13 20.73 -26.63
C ARG A 24 -1.22 21.24 -25.19
N MET A 25 -2.37 21.08 -24.53
CA MET A 25 -2.58 21.46 -23.13
C MET A 25 -2.09 22.90 -22.85
N GLY A 26 -1.24 23.13 -21.86
CA GLY A 26 -0.71 24.47 -21.52
C GLY A 26 0.21 25.10 -22.58
N GLY A 27 0.48 24.43 -23.70
CA GLY A 27 1.34 24.91 -24.78
C GLY A 27 2.83 24.65 -24.55
N GLU A 28 3.63 24.88 -25.60
CA GLU A 28 5.05 24.50 -25.65
C GLU A 28 5.89 25.07 -24.50
N GLU A 29 5.67 26.33 -24.12
CA GLU A 29 6.40 26.97 -23.01
C GLU A 29 6.08 26.32 -21.66
N ALA A 30 4.81 26.00 -21.40
CA ALA A 30 4.41 25.36 -20.15
C ALA A 30 4.92 23.90 -20.08
N VAL A 31 4.90 23.18 -21.21
CA VAL A 31 5.48 21.84 -21.34
C VAL A 31 6.99 21.88 -21.11
N ALA A 32 7.71 22.83 -21.73
CA ALA A 32 9.15 22.98 -21.53
C ALA A 32 9.50 23.26 -20.06
N ARG A 33 8.71 24.08 -19.35
CA ARG A 33 8.87 24.30 -17.90
C ARG A 33 8.60 23.03 -17.07
N GLN A 34 7.59 22.25 -17.44
CA GLN A 34 7.30 20.96 -16.79
C GLN A 34 8.48 19.99 -16.94
N HIS A 35 9.02 19.84 -18.16
CA HIS A 35 10.19 18.99 -18.42
C HIS A 35 11.45 19.51 -17.74
N ALA A 36 11.68 20.83 -17.73
CA ALA A 36 12.80 21.44 -17.01
C ALA A 36 12.75 21.20 -15.49
N ALA A 37 11.57 20.99 -14.93
CA ALA A 37 11.37 20.58 -13.54
C ALA A 37 11.56 19.06 -13.31
N GLY A 38 11.97 18.30 -14.34
CA GLY A 38 12.17 16.85 -14.26
C GLY A 38 10.88 16.04 -14.24
N LYS A 39 9.76 16.62 -14.68
CA LYS A 39 8.44 15.97 -14.68
C LYS A 39 7.97 15.73 -16.12
N LEU A 40 7.31 14.61 -16.35
CA LEU A 40 6.55 14.37 -17.59
C LEU A 40 5.22 15.14 -17.55
N THR A 41 4.63 15.35 -18.71
CA THR A 41 3.26 15.84 -18.87
C THR A 41 2.23 14.76 -18.50
N ALA A 42 0.98 15.17 -18.25
CA ALA A 42 -0.10 14.22 -17.98
C ALA A 42 -0.27 13.19 -19.12
N ARG A 43 -0.16 13.63 -20.38
CA ARG A 43 -0.31 12.77 -21.56
C ARG A 43 0.84 11.78 -21.71
N GLU A 44 2.08 12.19 -21.45
CA GLU A 44 3.23 11.28 -21.45
C GLU A 44 3.11 10.22 -20.35
N ARG A 45 2.67 10.59 -19.15
CA ARG A 45 2.42 9.63 -18.05
C ARG A 45 1.31 8.63 -18.40
N VAL A 46 0.22 9.09 -19.00
CA VAL A 46 -0.87 8.24 -19.52
C VAL A 46 -0.35 7.30 -20.60
N ALA A 47 0.50 7.77 -21.52
CA ALA A 47 1.08 6.94 -22.57
C ALA A 47 2.02 5.85 -22.04
N LEU A 48 2.72 6.10 -20.92
CA LEU A 48 3.53 5.06 -20.25
C LEU A 48 2.67 4.04 -19.49
N LEU A 49 1.55 4.49 -18.92
CA LEU A 49 0.67 3.64 -18.11
C LEU A 49 -0.08 2.63 -18.98
N PHE A 50 -0.63 3.04 -20.11
CA PHE A 50 -1.51 2.18 -20.90
C PHE A 50 -0.77 1.42 -22.01
N ASP A 51 -1.32 0.27 -22.38
CA ASP A 51 -0.79 -0.59 -23.44
C ASP A 51 -0.89 0.10 -24.81
N THR A 52 -0.11 -0.39 -25.77
CA THR A 52 -0.22 0.02 -27.18
C THR A 52 -0.96 -1.05 -27.97
N ARG A 53 -1.92 -0.65 -28.80
CA ARG A 53 -2.68 -1.51 -29.71
C ARG A 53 -1.79 -1.96 -30.88
N GLY A 54 -2.21 -2.99 -31.61
CA GLY A 54 -1.44 -3.55 -32.73
C GLY A 54 -1.18 -2.59 -33.90
N ASP A 55 -1.95 -1.51 -34.01
CA ASP A 55 -1.78 -0.44 -35.00
C ASP A 55 -0.85 0.71 -34.52
N GLY A 56 -0.26 0.57 -33.32
CA GLY A 56 0.59 1.59 -32.71
C GLY A 56 -0.15 2.68 -31.93
N SER A 57 -1.49 2.65 -31.88
CA SER A 57 -2.28 3.60 -31.09
C SER A 57 -2.31 3.22 -29.62
N LEU A 58 -2.44 4.21 -28.72
CA LEU A 58 -2.57 3.95 -27.29
C LEU A 58 -3.92 3.27 -26.99
N ALA A 59 -3.90 2.22 -26.18
CA ALA A 59 -5.10 1.53 -25.69
C ALA A 59 -5.76 2.33 -24.55
N PHE A 60 -6.06 3.60 -24.81
CA PHE A 60 -6.68 4.53 -23.87
C PHE A 60 -7.73 5.36 -24.57
N ASP A 61 -8.95 5.28 -24.07
CA ASP A 61 -10.09 6.04 -24.55
C ASP A 61 -10.30 7.24 -23.62
N GLU A 62 -9.75 8.39 -24.03
CA GLU A 62 -9.94 9.66 -23.32
C GLU A 62 -11.40 10.12 -23.45
N LEU A 63 -12.02 10.42 -22.31
CA LEU A 63 -13.40 10.89 -22.24
C LEU A 63 -13.42 12.38 -21.92
N MET A 64 -14.44 13.09 -22.45
CA MET A 64 -14.67 14.52 -22.16
C MET A 64 -13.45 15.40 -22.49
N ILE A 65 -12.74 15.11 -23.60
CA ILE A 65 -11.57 15.87 -24.05
C ILE A 65 -11.90 17.34 -24.35
N HIS A 66 -13.13 17.63 -24.79
CA HIS A 66 -13.60 18.99 -25.10
C HIS A 66 -14.01 19.81 -23.86
N ALA A 67 -13.82 19.28 -22.65
CA ALA A 67 -14.06 20.02 -21.42
C ALA A 67 -13.19 21.29 -21.38
N HIS A 68 -13.78 22.37 -20.87
CA HIS A 68 -13.16 23.67 -20.62
C HIS A 68 -13.90 24.33 -19.46
N HIS A 69 -13.30 25.31 -18.79
CA HIS A 69 -13.98 26.09 -17.76
C HIS A 69 -15.20 26.81 -18.35
N THR A 70 -16.28 26.84 -17.59
CA THR A 70 -17.52 27.57 -17.94
C THR A 70 -17.86 28.60 -16.88
N SER A 71 -16.85 29.09 -16.15
CA SER A 71 -17.06 30.01 -15.03
C SER A 71 -17.41 31.40 -15.54
N GLU A 72 -18.46 32.00 -14.96
CA GLU A 72 -18.83 33.39 -15.18
C GLU A 72 -17.91 34.38 -14.44
N SER A 73 -17.00 33.86 -13.59
CA SER A 73 -16.05 34.66 -12.82
C SER A 73 -15.24 35.58 -13.74
N PRO A 74 -15.16 36.90 -13.45
CA PRO A 74 -14.32 37.81 -14.20
C PRO A 74 -12.85 37.37 -14.26
N MET A 75 -12.37 36.62 -13.26
CA MET A 75 -11.00 36.09 -13.20
C MET A 75 -10.73 34.99 -14.25
N MET A 76 -11.78 34.37 -14.78
CA MET A 76 -11.72 33.27 -15.74
C MET A 76 -12.02 33.70 -17.18
N GLN A 77 -12.55 34.92 -17.38
CA GLN A 77 -12.86 35.42 -18.71
C GLN A 77 -11.62 35.44 -19.62
N GLY A 78 -11.75 34.85 -20.82
CA GLY A 78 -10.67 34.76 -21.81
C GLY A 78 -9.56 33.76 -21.48
N ARG A 79 -9.62 33.04 -20.35
CA ARG A 79 -8.66 31.97 -20.03
C ARG A 79 -8.93 30.74 -20.90
N ASP A 80 -7.88 30.15 -21.44
CA ASP A 80 -7.96 28.88 -22.16
C ASP A 80 -7.63 27.73 -21.20
N THR A 81 -8.49 26.70 -21.15
CA THR A 81 -8.38 25.55 -20.23
C THR A 81 -8.61 24.24 -20.99
N PRO A 82 -7.68 23.86 -21.89
CA PRO A 82 -7.84 22.64 -22.67
C PRO A 82 -8.03 21.41 -21.78
N ALA A 83 -9.04 20.61 -22.10
CA ALA A 83 -9.48 19.44 -21.33
C ALA A 83 -9.79 19.73 -19.84
N ASP A 84 -10.01 21.02 -19.52
CA ASP A 84 -10.10 21.60 -18.18
C ASP A 84 -8.96 21.20 -17.21
N GLY A 85 -7.76 20.99 -17.75
CA GLY A 85 -6.56 20.66 -16.98
C GLY A 85 -6.47 19.23 -16.46
N VAL A 86 -7.25 18.29 -17.02
CA VAL A 86 -7.18 16.87 -16.66
C VAL A 86 -7.37 15.97 -17.87
N VAL A 87 -6.54 14.93 -17.99
CA VAL A 87 -6.69 13.84 -18.95
C VAL A 87 -7.33 12.67 -18.21
N ALA A 88 -8.53 12.27 -18.62
CA ALA A 88 -9.32 11.29 -17.87
C ALA A 88 -9.99 10.31 -18.83
N GLY A 89 -9.98 9.02 -18.50
CA GLY A 89 -10.44 7.98 -19.41
C GLY A 89 -10.24 6.57 -18.89
N ILE A 90 -10.43 5.60 -19.77
CA ILE A 90 -10.27 4.17 -19.47
C ILE A 90 -9.36 3.57 -20.53
N GLY A 91 -8.43 2.72 -20.11
CA GLY A 91 -7.54 2.02 -21.03
C GLY A 91 -7.16 0.63 -20.53
N LEU A 92 -6.25 -0.02 -21.23
CA LEU A 92 -5.73 -1.34 -20.87
C LEU A 92 -4.34 -1.24 -20.24
N VAL A 93 -4.14 -1.92 -19.10
CA VAL A 93 -2.85 -2.12 -18.46
C VAL A 93 -2.62 -3.62 -18.37
N ASP A 94 -1.61 -4.13 -19.07
CA ASP A 94 -1.34 -5.57 -19.22
C ASP A 94 -2.61 -6.35 -19.65
N GLY A 95 -3.37 -5.77 -20.58
CA GLY A 95 -4.61 -6.32 -21.13
C GLY A 95 -5.86 -6.13 -20.26
N ARG A 96 -5.75 -5.51 -19.07
CA ARG A 96 -6.86 -5.33 -18.13
C ARG A 96 -7.39 -3.89 -18.14
N PRO A 97 -8.71 -3.68 -18.12
CA PRO A 97 -9.28 -2.33 -18.10
C PRO A 97 -8.96 -1.62 -16.78
N VAL A 98 -8.49 -0.38 -16.87
CA VAL A 98 -8.15 0.50 -15.74
C VAL A 98 -8.65 1.92 -16.04
N ALA A 99 -9.34 2.52 -15.07
CA ALA A 99 -9.74 3.92 -15.10
C ALA A 99 -8.57 4.80 -14.65
N CYS A 100 -8.38 5.94 -15.31
CA CYS A 100 -7.30 6.88 -14.97
C CYS A 100 -7.75 8.33 -15.00
N ILE A 101 -7.24 9.09 -14.03
CA ILE A 101 -7.36 10.55 -13.93
C ILE A 101 -5.95 11.11 -13.77
N ALA A 102 -5.49 11.87 -14.77
CA ALA A 102 -4.17 12.48 -14.79
C ALA A 102 -4.27 14.01 -14.83
N TYR A 103 -3.85 14.66 -13.74
CA TYR A 103 -3.88 16.11 -13.64
C TYR A 103 -2.74 16.74 -14.43
N ASP A 104 -3.03 17.79 -15.19
CA ASP A 104 -2.07 18.47 -16.03
C ASP A 104 -1.64 19.81 -15.42
N PHE A 105 -0.44 19.82 -14.83
CA PHE A 105 0.12 21.01 -14.20
C PHE A 105 0.36 22.18 -15.17
N THR A 106 0.46 21.91 -16.47
CA THR A 106 0.66 22.96 -17.49
C THR A 106 -0.58 23.82 -17.67
N VAL A 107 -1.77 23.32 -17.30
CA VAL A 107 -3.05 24.05 -17.38
C VAL A 107 -3.43 24.52 -15.98
N MET A 108 -3.21 25.82 -15.72
CA MET A 108 -3.55 26.45 -14.44
C MET A 108 -3.04 25.68 -13.21
N ALA A 109 -1.79 25.17 -13.26
CA ALA A 109 -1.17 24.39 -12.18
C ALA A 109 -1.96 23.13 -11.77
N GLY A 110 -2.70 22.53 -12.71
CA GLY A 110 -3.50 21.31 -12.48
C GLY A 110 -4.64 21.53 -11.49
N THR A 111 -5.05 22.78 -11.27
CA THR A 111 -6.08 23.13 -10.30
C THR A 111 -7.45 22.57 -10.69
N ILE A 112 -8.22 22.14 -9.69
CA ILE A 112 -9.53 21.51 -9.87
C ILE A 112 -10.60 22.60 -9.97
N GLY A 113 -11.10 22.81 -11.19
CA GLY A 113 -12.30 23.60 -11.48
C GLY A 113 -13.58 22.77 -11.42
N HIS A 114 -14.72 23.39 -11.69
CA HIS A 114 -16.01 22.70 -11.67
C HIS A 114 -16.07 21.58 -12.72
N ASN A 115 -15.71 21.88 -13.97
CA ASN A 115 -15.79 20.89 -15.05
C ASN A 115 -14.68 19.83 -14.95
N THR A 116 -13.51 20.17 -14.39
CA THR A 116 -12.50 19.20 -13.96
C THR A 116 -13.13 18.16 -13.05
N GLU A 117 -13.85 18.58 -12.01
CA GLU A 117 -14.46 17.66 -11.05
C GLU A 117 -15.59 16.84 -11.66
N MET A 118 -16.46 17.43 -12.49
CA MET A 118 -17.49 16.68 -13.21
C MET A 118 -16.90 15.60 -14.11
N LYS A 119 -15.77 15.89 -14.77
CA LYS A 119 -15.03 14.95 -15.59
C LYS A 119 -14.42 13.83 -14.75
N CYS A 120 -13.79 14.16 -13.63
CA CYS A 120 -13.24 13.19 -12.68
C CYS A 120 -14.32 12.29 -12.07
N HIS A 121 -15.46 12.87 -11.68
CA HIS A 121 -16.62 12.16 -11.15
C HIS A 121 -17.13 11.11 -12.14
N ARG A 122 -17.29 11.48 -13.41
CA ARG A 122 -17.72 10.53 -14.43
C ARG A 122 -16.79 9.32 -14.56
N ILE A 123 -15.48 9.51 -14.42
CA ILE A 123 -14.51 8.40 -14.44
C ILE A 123 -14.63 7.53 -13.18
N ARG A 124 -14.84 8.11 -12.00
CA ARG A 124 -15.09 7.35 -10.75
C ARG A 124 -16.39 6.56 -10.81
N GLU A 125 -17.47 7.14 -11.34
CA GLU A 125 -18.72 6.39 -11.58
C GLU A 125 -18.49 5.18 -12.48
N LEU A 126 -17.78 5.36 -13.60
CA LEU A 126 -17.46 4.26 -14.50
C LEU A 126 -16.57 3.20 -13.84
N ALA A 127 -15.63 3.60 -12.98
CA ALA A 127 -14.79 2.66 -12.24
C ALA A 127 -15.63 1.79 -11.28
N ILE A 128 -16.59 2.40 -10.58
CA ILE A 128 -17.53 1.71 -9.68
C ILE A 128 -18.47 0.79 -10.48
N GLU A 129 -19.13 1.32 -11.51
CA GLU A 129 -20.13 0.60 -12.32
C GLU A 129 -19.51 -0.59 -13.04
N ARG A 130 -18.30 -0.41 -13.61
CA ARG A 130 -17.60 -1.43 -14.38
C ARG A 130 -16.69 -2.30 -13.53
N ARG A 131 -16.50 -1.94 -12.24
CA ARG A 131 -15.65 -2.63 -11.28
C ARG A 131 -14.22 -2.80 -11.77
N ILE A 132 -13.62 -1.70 -12.20
CA ILE A 132 -12.24 -1.65 -12.71
C ILE A 132 -11.34 -0.82 -11.77
N PRO A 133 -10.04 -1.14 -11.67
CA PRO A 133 -9.11 -0.37 -10.84
C PRO A 133 -9.08 1.11 -11.22
N MET A 134 -8.77 1.96 -10.24
CA MET A 134 -8.64 3.39 -10.42
C MET A 134 -7.21 3.86 -10.13
N VAL A 135 -6.64 4.62 -11.07
CA VAL A 135 -5.32 5.24 -10.96
C VAL A 135 -5.43 6.75 -11.07
N TRP A 136 -4.98 7.47 -10.03
CA TRP A 136 -4.78 8.92 -10.08
C TRP A 136 -3.30 9.21 -10.30
N LEU A 137 -2.99 9.97 -11.36
CA LEU A 137 -1.67 10.54 -11.60
C LEU A 137 -1.71 12.01 -11.13
N LEU A 138 -1.21 12.24 -9.92
CA LEU A 138 -1.41 13.48 -9.16
C LEU A 138 -0.29 14.49 -9.42
N ASP A 139 -0.67 15.67 -9.92
CA ASP A 139 0.16 16.86 -10.11
C ASP A 139 -0.75 18.10 -10.14
N SER A 140 -1.23 18.51 -8.96
CA SER A 140 -2.27 19.53 -8.76
C SER A 140 -1.97 20.46 -7.58
N ALA A 141 -2.12 21.76 -7.79
CA ALA A 141 -2.04 22.76 -6.72
C ALA A 141 -3.31 22.84 -5.82
N GLY A 142 -4.31 21.98 -6.05
CA GLY A 142 -5.56 21.94 -5.28
C GLY A 142 -6.73 22.62 -6.00
N ALA A 143 -7.65 23.23 -5.24
CA ALA A 143 -8.86 23.85 -5.79
C ALA A 143 -8.53 25.09 -6.65
N ARG A 144 -9.28 25.28 -7.74
CA ARG A 144 -9.17 26.48 -8.57
C ARG A 144 -9.91 27.65 -7.93
N VAL A 145 -9.18 28.42 -7.13
CA VAL A 145 -9.73 29.54 -6.32
C VAL A 145 -10.46 30.58 -7.16
N GLN A 146 -10.07 30.77 -8.42
CA GLN A 146 -10.68 31.72 -9.36
C GLN A 146 -12.13 31.37 -9.71
N GLU A 147 -12.51 30.09 -9.62
CA GLU A 147 -13.87 29.59 -9.80
C GLU A 147 -14.60 29.37 -8.47
N ALA A 148 -13.84 29.06 -7.40
CA ALA A 148 -14.36 28.74 -6.08
C ALA A 148 -14.75 29.97 -5.23
N THR A 149 -14.92 31.15 -5.84
CA THR A 149 -15.40 32.37 -5.17
C THR A 149 -16.88 32.30 -4.78
N THR A 150 -17.58 31.22 -5.16
CA THR A 150 -18.99 30.95 -4.87
C THR A 150 -19.17 29.70 -4.01
N ALA A 151 -20.38 29.44 -3.51
CA ALA A 151 -20.72 28.25 -2.70
C ALA A 151 -20.54 26.89 -3.43
N MET A 152 -20.12 26.88 -4.70
CA MET A 152 -19.88 25.68 -5.50
C MET A 152 -18.84 24.72 -4.88
N PHE A 153 -17.93 25.22 -4.04
CA PHE A 153 -16.99 24.35 -3.28
C PHE A 153 -17.72 23.29 -2.43
N ALA A 154 -18.94 23.57 -1.95
CA ALA A 154 -19.71 22.60 -1.15
C ALA A 154 -20.00 21.28 -1.89
N GLY A 155 -20.02 21.29 -3.24
CA GLY A 155 -20.18 20.10 -4.06
C GLY A 155 -18.90 19.24 -4.21
N SER A 156 -17.73 19.78 -3.87
CA SER A 156 -16.44 19.10 -4.07
C SER A 156 -16.23 17.87 -3.17
N GLY A 157 -17.05 17.69 -2.13
CA GLY A 157 -17.01 16.52 -1.25
C GLY A 157 -17.35 15.20 -1.95
N GLN A 158 -17.98 15.25 -3.12
CA GLN A 158 -18.33 14.08 -3.91
C GLN A 158 -17.11 13.23 -4.28
N MET A 159 -15.94 13.84 -4.51
CA MET A 159 -14.71 13.08 -4.81
C MET A 159 -14.34 12.10 -3.69
N PHE A 160 -14.47 12.54 -2.43
CA PHE A 160 -14.13 11.72 -1.27
C PHE A 160 -15.19 10.66 -1.02
N TYR A 161 -16.47 11.01 -1.23
CA TYR A 161 -17.57 10.05 -1.15
C TYR A 161 -17.35 8.90 -2.14
N ASP A 162 -17.12 9.21 -3.42
CA ASP A 162 -16.89 8.21 -4.46
C ASP A 162 -15.68 7.32 -4.13
N GLN A 163 -14.59 7.93 -3.63
CA GLN A 163 -13.39 7.19 -3.26
C GLN A 163 -13.61 6.21 -2.10
N VAL A 164 -14.38 6.63 -1.09
CA VAL A 164 -14.80 5.75 0.00
C VAL A 164 -15.72 4.63 -0.52
N MET A 165 -16.61 4.93 -1.47
CA MET A 165 -17.47 3.91 -2.10
C MET A 165 -16.68 2.88 -2.94
N MET A 166 -15.53 3.27 -3.49
CA MET A 166 -14.60 2.35 -4.16
C MET A 166 -13.73 1.53 -3.20
N SER A 167 -13.57 1.97 -1.94
CA SER A 167 -12.68 1.34 -0.95
C SER A 167 -13.06 -0.11 -0.67
N GLY A 168 -12.12 -1.02 -0.93
CA GLY A 168 -12.33 -2.47 -0.84
C GLY A 168 -13.26 -3.05 -1.91
N VAL A 169 -13.67 -2.27 -2.92
CA VAL A 169 -14.46 -2.73 -4.07
C VAL A 169 -13.57 -2.86 -5.30
N VAL A 170 -12.80 -1.82 -5.62
CA VAL A 170 -11.80 -1.82 -6.70
C VAL A 170 -10.45 -1.34 -6.14
N PRO A 171 -9.30 -1.83 -6.65
CA PRO A 171 -7.99 -1.35 -6.22
C PRO A 171 -7.77 0.13 -6.60
N GLN A 172 -7.23 0.91 -5.66
CA GLN A 172 -7.04 2.35 -5.82
C GLN A 172 -5.59 2.80 -5.65
N VAL A 173 -5.02 3.40 -6.70
CA VAL A 173 -3.62 3.90 -6.70
C VAL A 173 -3.58 5.41 -6.82
N ALA A 174 -2.95 6.09 -5.86
CA ALA A 174 -2.68 7.52 -5.93
C ALA A 174 -1.18 7.76 -6.16
N ALA A 175 -0.78 7.85 -7.43
CA ALA A 175 0.60 8.09 -7.82
C ALA A 175 0.95 9.58 -7.66
N MET A 176 1.79 9.89 -6.68
CA MET A 176 2.23 11.25 -6.41
C MET A 176 3.39 11.62 -7.33
N MET A 177 3.11 12.40 -8.37
CA MET A 177 4.06 12.78 -9.42
C MET A 177 4.30 14.31 -9.48
N GLY A 178 3.73 15.03 -8.52
CA GLY A 178 3.80 16.48 -8.40
C GLY A 178 3.21 16.96 -7.08
N PRO A 179 3.02 18.28 -6.92
CA PRO A 179 2.31 18.84 -5.78
C PRO A 179 0.89 18.29 -5.66
N CYS A 180 0.39 18.18 -4.43
CA CYS A 180 -0.96 17.75 -4.13
C CYS A 180 -1.38 18.34 -2.77
N PHE A 181 -1.99 19.53 -2.79
CA PHE A 181 -2.28 20.29 -1.58
C PHE A 181 -3.76 20.43 -1.28
N ALA A 182 -4.07 20.69 -0.01
CA ALA A 182 -5.43 20.91 0.48
C ALA A 182 -6.32 19.68 0.26
N GLY A 183 -7.51 19.86 -0.32
CA GLY A 183 -8.49 18.77 -0.50
C GLY A 183 -7.94 17.59 -1.27
N THR A 184 -7.09 17.82 -2.28
CA THR A 184 -6.54 16.72 -3.09
C THR A 184 -5.60 15.80 -2.30
N ALA A 185 -5.02 16.29 -1.19
CA ALA A 185 -4.18 15.48 -0.31
C ALA A 185 -4.95 14.35 0.41
N TYR A 186 -6.29 14.42 0.46
CA TYR A 186 -7.10 13.30 0.94
C TYR A 186 -7.23 12.17 -0.09
N VAL A 187 -7.00 12.42 -1.38
CA VAL A 187 -6.98 11.35 -2.40
C VAL A 187 -5.92 10.30 -2.10
N PRO A 188 -4.63 10.63 -1.91
CA PRO A 188 -3.66 9.64 -1.45
C PRO A 188 -3.96 9.13 -0.03
N GLY A 189 -4.49 9.96 0.86
CA GLY A 189 -4.86 9.52 2.22
C GLY A 189 -5.94 8.42 2.27
N LEU A 190 -6.77 8.32 1.23
CA LEU A 190 -7.84 7.32 1.10
C LEU A 190 -7.49 6.16 0.15
N ALA A 191 -6.33 6.21 -0.52
CA ALA A 191 -5.93 5.19 -1.50
C ALA A 191 -5.38 3.90 -0.84
N ASP A 192 -5.23 2.86 -1.66
CA ASP A 192 -4.65 1.58 -1.24
C ASP A 192 -3.13 1.54 -1.45
N PHE A 193 -2.63 2.32 -2.41
CA PHE A 193 -1.21 2.45 -2.71
C PHE A 193 -0.84 3.88 -3.13
N VAL A 194 0.18 4.43 -2.47
CA VAL A 194 0.63 5.82 -2.58
C VAL A 194 2.15 5.88 -2.81
N PRO A 195 2.64 5.51 -4.01
CA PRO A 195 4.02 5.76 -4.39
C PRO A 195 4.25 7.27 -4.62
N MET A 196 5.47 7.74 -4.40
CA MET A 196 5.85 9.16 -4.46
C MET A 196 7.18 9.38 -5.17
N VAL A 197 7.17 10.22 -6.22
CA VAL A 197 8.39 10.57 -6.95
C VAL A 197 9.25 11.52 -6.12
N LYS A 198 10.53 11.17 -5.95
CA LYS A 198 11.52 11.97 -5.23
C LYS A 198 11.64 13.36 -5.86
N LYS A 199 11.79 14.39 -5.01
CA LYS A 199 12.05 15.80 -5.37
C LYS A 199 10.93 16.55 -6.10
N THR A 200 10.07 15.86 -6.85
CA THR A 200 9.03 16.50 -7.67
C THR A 200 7.65 16.45 -7.03
N SER A 201 7.37 15.44 -6.20
CA SER A 201 6.09 15.28 -5.53
C SER A 201 6.09 15.83 -4.11
N ALA A 202 4.93 16.33 -3.68
CA ALA A 202 4.70 16.74 -2.29
C ALA A 202 3.20 16.68 -1.98
N MET A 203 2.82 16.36 -0.74
CA MET A 203 1.43 16.46 -0.29
C MET A 203 1.29 17.10 1.09
N ALA A 204 0.27 17.93 1.28
CA ALA A 204 -0.04 18.49 2.59
C ALA A 204 -1.46 19.07 2.61
N LEU A 205 -2.05 19.21 3.80
CA LEU A 205 -3.37 19.84 3.97
C LEU A 205 -3.37 21.34 3.64
N ALA A 206 -2.22 21.98 3.59
CA ALA A 206 -2.05 23.36 3.17
C ALA A 206 -0.82 23.46 2.27
N GLY A 207 -0.87 24.28 1.22
CA GLY A 207 0.32 24.59 0.43
C GLY A 207 1.21 25.63 1.14
N PRO A 208 2.47 25.80 0.73
CA PRO A 208 3.40 26.75 1.36
C PRO A 208 2.88 28.19 1.54
N PRO A 209 2.17 28.81 0.56
CA PRO A 209 1.65 30.17 0.75
C PRO A 209 0.66 30.28 1.93
N LEU A 210 -0.17 29.25 2.13
CA LEU A 210 -1.14 29.23 3.22
C LEU A 210 -0.46 28.97 4.57
N VAL A 211 0.55 28.09 4.61
CA VAL A 211 1.36 27.86 5.82
C VAL A 211 2.05 29.16 6.25
N LYS A 212 2.70 29.86 5.31
CA LYS A 212 3.34 31.15 5.59
C LYS A 212 2.34 32.17 6.14
N ALA A 213 1.16 32.29 5.52
CA ALA A 213 0.13 33.22 5.97
C ALA A 213 -0.40 32.89 7.38
N ALA A 214 -0.51 31.60 7.73
CA ALA A 214 -1.08 31.16 9.01
C ALA A 214 -0.07 31.13 10.16
N THR A 215 1.19 30.77 9.91
CA THR A 215 2.20 30.52 10.95
C THR A 215 3.40 31.47 10.88
N GLY A 216 3.55 32.21 9.78
CA GLY A 216 4.73 33.02 9.49
C GLY A 216 5.95 32.22 9.01
N ALA A 217 5.86 30.89 8.93
CA ALA A 217 6.98 30.05 8.53
C ALA A 217 7.13 29.98 7.00
N ASP A 218 8.33 30.26 6.51
CA ASP A 218 8.73 29.98 5.13
C ASP A 218 9.16 28.51 5.03
N VAL A 219 8.40 27.72 4.27
CA VAL A 219 8.67 26.29 4.04
C VAL A 219 8.61 25.98 2.56
N THR A 220 9.48 25.08 2.11
CA THR A 220 9.40 24.53 0.75
C THR A 220 8.35 23.41 0.66
N PRO A 221 7.83 23.08 -0.53
CA PRO A 221 6.98 21.89 -0.73
C PRO A 221 7.58 20.59 -0.18
N ASP A 222 8.88 20.38 -0.37
CA ASP A 222 9.58 19.16 0.07
C ASP A 222 9.71 19.10 1.60
N GLU A 223 10.04 20.22 2.26
CA GLU A 223 10.08 20.31 3.72
C GLU A 223 8.69 20.12 4.35
N LEU A 224 7.65 20.61 3.68
CA LEU A 224 6.28 20.56 4.18
C LEU A 224 5.67 19.16 4.07
N GLY A 225 5.97 18.44 3.00
CA GLY A 225 5.25 17.22 2.66
C GLY A 225 5.90 16.39 1.56
N GLY A 226 7.23 16.38 1.50
CA GLY A 226 7.98 15.60 0.52
C GLY A 226 7.92 14.08 0.77
N PRO A 227 8.41 13.27 -0.18
CA PRO A 227 8.35 11.80 -0.11
C PRO A 227 9.05 11.21 1.11
N ARG A 228 10.15 11.83 1.56
CA ARG A 228 10.89 11.37 2.75
C ARG A 228 10.02 11.45 4.00
N LEU A 229 9.34 12.58 4.22
CA LEU A 229 8.45 12.74 5.37
C LEU A 229 7.32 11.71 5.32
N HIS A 230 6.69 11.52 4.17
CA HIS A 230 5.53 10.63 4.06
C HIS A 230 5.85 9.14 4.03
N CYS A 231 7.00 8.74 3.51
CA CYS A 231 7.40 7.33 3.45
C CYS A 231 8.20 6.86 4.68
N ARG A 232 8.61 7.77 5.56
CA ARG A 232 9.47 7.45 6.72
C ARG A 232 8.89 7.85 8.06
N GLU A 233 8.08 8.91 8.11
CA GLU A 233 7.62 9.51 9.37
C GLU A 233 6.10 9.46 9.51
N SER A 234 5.34 10.09 8.59
CA SER A 234 3.87 10.10 8.73
C SER A 234 3.19 8.81 8.27
N GLY A 235 3.87 8.00 7.45
CA GLY A 235 3.34 6.73 6.97
C GLY A 235 2.23 6.84 5.93
N VAL A 236 1.95 8.02 5.36
CA VAL A 236 0.97 8.16 4.25
C VAL A 236 1.54 7.57 2.95
N GLY A 237 2.80 7.83 2.64
CA GLY A 237 3.47 7.32 1.44
C GLY A 237 3.87 5.85 1.60
N ASP A 238 3.74 5.07 0.53
CA ASP A 238 4.11 3.65 0.49
C ASP A 238 5.51 3.41 -0.05
N LEU A 239 5.95 4.23 -1.00
CA LEU A 239 7.22 4.01 -1.69
C LEU A 239 7.80 5.31 -2.23
N GLU A 240 9.10 5.53 -2.02
CA GLU A 240 9.86 6.59 -2.70
C GLU A 240 10.41 6.03 -4.03
N VAL A 241 9.97 6.58 -5.17
CA VAL A 241 10.41 6.19 -6.52
C VAL A 241 11.27 7.30 -7.16
N ASP A 242 12.09 6.94 -8.14
CA ASP A 242 13.13 7.86 -8.65
C ASP A 242 12.57 8.94 -9.59
N ASP A 243 11.70 8.55 -10.52
CA ASP A 243 11.12 9.42 -11.54
C ASP A 243 9.75 8.92 -12.02
N ASP A 244 9.18 9.61 -13.01
CA ASP A 244 7.87 9.30 -13.57
C ASP A 244 7.80 7.94 -14.29
N PRO A 245 8.79 7.53 -15.12
CA PRO A 245 8.84 6.16 -15.65
C PRO A 245 8.91 5.08 -14.56
N ASP A 246 9.75 5.25 -13.53
CA ASP A 246 9.88 4.31 -12.42
C ASP A 246 8.58 4.21 -11.60
N MET A 247 7.91 5.35 -11.39
CA MET A 247 6.57 5.41 -10.82
C MET A 247 5.60 4.49 -11.57
N ILE A 248 5.49 4.65 -12.90
CA ILE A 248 4.54 3.86 -13.69
C ILE A 248 4.88 2.36 -13.64
N LYS A 249 6.17 1.99 -13.64
CA LYS A 249 6.60 0.60 -13.44
C LYS A 249 6.10 0.03 -12.10
N HIS A 250 6.21 0.80 -11.02
CA HIS A 250 5.72 0.39 -9.70
C HIS A 250 4.19 0.31 -9.63
N VAL A 251 3.47 1.22 -10.28
CA VAL A 251 2.00 1.16 -10.40
C VAL A 251 1.57 -0.12 -11.13
N LYS A 252 2.17 -0.45 -12.28
CA LYS A 252 1.89 -1.68 -13.02
C LYS A 252 2.22 -2.94 -12.20
N SER A 253 3.39 -2.94 -11.56
CA SER A 253 3.83 -4.04 -10.69
C SER A 253 2.82 -4.28 -9.57
N TRP A 254 2.37 -3.22 -8.89
CA TRP A 254 1.36 -3.32 -7.85
C TRP A 254 0.03 -3.86 -8.41
N LEU A 255 -0.52 -3.25 -9.46
CA LEU A 255 -1.78 -3.70 -10.10
C LEU A 255 -1.73 -5.17 -10.53
N SER A 256 -0.55 -5.68 -10.91
CA SER A 256 -0.37 -7.08 -11.30
C SER A 256 -0.70 -8.06 -10.17
N PHE A 257 -0.62 -7.67 -8.89
CA PHE A 257 -0.93 -8.54 -7.75
C PHE A 257 -2.43 -8.58 -7.42
N PHE A 258 -3.20 -7.58 -7.83
CA PHE A 258 -4.60 -7.40 -7.43
C PHE A 258 -5.57 -7.82 -8.55
N PRO A 259 -6.75 -8.37 -8.21
CA PRO A 259 -7.85 -8.55 -9.15
C PRO A 259 -8.39 -7.20 -9.64
N SER A 260 -9.33 -7.18 -10.58
CA SER A 260 -9.94 -5.91 -11.04
C SER A 260 -10.90 -5.36 -9.98
N CYS A 261 -11.51 -6.25 -9.20
CA CYS A 261 -12.41 -5.95 -8.09
C CYS A 261 -12.46 -7.08 -7.05
N PHE A 262 -13.11 -6.83 -5.92
CA PHE A 262 -13.13 -7.70 -4.74
C PHE A 262 -13.78 -9.08 -4.94
N ASP A 263 -14.68 -9.24 -5.92
CA ASP A 263 -15.38 -10.51 -6.21
C ASP A 263 -14.71 -11.35 -7.31
N GLU A 264 -13.56 -10.88 -7.82
CA GLU A 264 -12.67 -11.64 -8.69
C GLU A 264 -11.53 -12.32 -7.91
N GLN A 265 -10.92 -13.34 -8.50
CA GLN A 265 -9.71 -13.95 -7.95
C GLN A 265 -8.47 -13.16 -8.38
N PRO A 266 -7.45 -13.00 -7.50
CA PRO A 266 -6.18 -12.42 -7.90
C PRO A 266 -5.56 -13.15 -9.10
N PRO A 267 -4.90 -12.42 -10.02
CA PRO A 267 -4.34 -13.01 -11.24
C PRO A 267 -3.25 -14.04 -10.91
N VAL A 268 -3.28 -15.18 -11.61
CA VAL A 268 -2.31 -16.26 -11.45
C VAL A 268 -1.45 -16.33 -12.70
N TYR A 269 -0.14 -16.31 -12.52
CA TYR A 269 0.83 -16.42 -13.62
C TYR A 269 1.48 -17.79 -13.67
N ALA A 270 1.83 -18.23 -14.87
CA ALA A 270 2.60 -19.46 -15.03
C ALA A 270 3.99 -19.28 -14.40
N THR A 271 4.49 -20.35 -13.78
CA THR A 271 5.86 -20.40 -13.24
C THR A 271 6.45 -21.78 -13.50
N THR A 272 7.76 -21.83 -13.74
CA THR A 272 8.53 -23.07 -13.84
C THR A 272 9.06 -23.51 -12.47
N ASP A 273 8.87 -22.70 -11.43
CA ASP A 273 9.34 -23.00 -10.09
C ASP A 273 8.46 -24.07 -9.44
N THR A 274 9.04 -25.24 -9.21
CA THR A 274 8.33 -26.42 -8.69
C THR A 274 7.85 -26.22 -7.25
N ASP A 275 6.75 -26.87 -6.90
CA ASP A 275 6.25 -26.91 -5.52
C ASP A 275 7.13 -27.72 -4.56
N THR A 276 8.05 -28.51 -5.11
CA THR A 276 9.04 -29.31 -4.37
C THR A 276 10.35 -28.59 -4.08
N ARG A 277 10.55 -27.35 -4.55
CA ARG A 277 11.81 -26.61 -4.32
C ARG A 277 12.04 -26.40 -2.82
N ARG A 278 13.23 -26.81 -2.36
CA ARG A 278 13.70 -26.59 -0.98
C ARG A 278 14.47 -25.28 -0.87
N ILE A 279 14.55 -24.76 0.36
CA ILE A 279 15.38 -23.61 0.74
C ILE A 279 16.61 -24.16 1.46
N ASP A 280 17.57 -24.69 0.72
CA ASP A 280 18.68 -25.48 1.30
C ASP A 280 19.54 -24.70 2.30
N ASP A 281 19.61 -23.37 2.15
CA ASP A 281 20.35 -22.47 3.02
C ASP A 281 19.51 -21.86 4.16
N ALA A 282 18.27 -22.33 4.40
CA ALA A 282 17.35 -21.76 5.39
C ALA A 282 17.97 -21.62 6.80
N ALA A 283 18.81 -22.56 7.21
CA ALA A 283 19.48 -22.54 8.51
C ALA A 283 20.44 -21.33 8.65
N SER A 284 21.08 -20.90 7.57
CA SER A 284 22.02 -19.76 7.58
C SER A 284 21.33 -18.40 7.79
N LEU A 285 20.01 -18.34 7.58
CA LEU A 285 19.23 -17.11 7.73
C LEU A 285 18.96 -16.76 9.21
N VAL A 286 19.07 -17.75 10.10
CA VAL A 286 18.76 -17.63 11.52
C VAL A 286 20.05 -17.76 12.33
N PRO A 287 20.49 -16.70 13.02
CA PRO A 287 21.64 -16.78 13.92
C PRO A 287 21.38 -17.72 15.11
N GLU A 288 22.42 -18.44 15.53
CA GLU A 288 22.39 -19.26 16.75
C GLU A 288 22.08 -18.42 18.00
N ASN A 289 22.66 -17.22 18.09
CA ASN A 289 22.36 -16.28 19.16
C ASN A 289 20.97 -15.65 18.94
N THR A 290 20.03 -15.94 19.82
CA THR A 290 18.64 -15.44 19.75
C THR A 290 18.53 -13.91 19.86
N ARG A 291 19.55 -13.22 20.39
CA ARG A 291 19.63 -11.75 20.43
C ARG A 291 20.12 -11.15 19.12
N ALA A 292 20.80 -11.91 18.28
CA ALA A 292 21.25 -11.43 16.98
C ALA A 292 20.07 -11.35 15.98
N PRO A 293 20.01 -10.30 15.16
CA PRO A 293 18.95 -10.15 14.17
C PRO A 293 19.07 -11.20 13.06
N MET A 294 17.94 -11.72 12.59
CA MET A 294 17.90 -12.67 11.47
C MET A 294 17.73 -11.95 10.12
N ASP A 295 18.01 -12.65 9.01
CA ASP A 295 17.76 -12.11 7.67
C ASP A 295 16.36 -12.46 7.16
N MET A 296 15.35 -11.73 7.65
CA MET A 296 13.95 -11.95 7.26
C MET A 296 13.70 -11.61 5.79
N HIS A 297 14.35 -10.58 5.25
CA HIS A 297 14.30 -10.26 3.81
C HIS A 297 14.83 -11.43 2.97
N GLY A 298 15.96 -12.01 3.35
CA GLY A 298 16.52 -13.19 2.69
C GLY A 298 15.58 -14.39 2.69
N LEU A 299 14.83 -14.60 3.79
CA LEU A 299 13.81 -15.66 3.85
C LEU A 299 12.65 -15.40 2.89
N ILE A 300 12.10 -14.18 2.85
CA ILE A 300 11.02 -13.80 1.92
C ILE A 300 11.46 -14.00 0.46
N ASP A 301 12.69 -13.60 0.14
CA ASP A 301 13.30 -13.76 -1.19
C ASP A 301 13.43 -15.23 -1.62
N ARG A 302 13.70 -16.15 -0.69
CA ARG A 302 13.75 -17.59 -0.96
C ARG A 302 12.38 -18.24 -1.06
N LEU A 303 11.38 -17.66 -0.41
CA LEU A 303 10.00 -18.13 -0.42
C LEU A 303 9.27 -17.79 -1.72
N ARG A 304 9.53 -16.63 -2.33
CA ARG A 304 8.88 -16.26 -3.60
C ARG A 304 9.28 -17.21 -4.74
N ASP A 305 8.49 -17.21 -5.81
CA ASP A 305 8.84 -17.87 -7.06
C ASP A 305 10.18 -17.35 -7.60
N GLN A 306 10.99 -18.25 -8.16
CA GLN A 306 12.23 -17.89 -8.86
C GLN A 306 11.96 -16.81 -9.91
N ASP A 307 12.77 -15.75 -9.90
CA ASP A 307 12.62 -14.54 -10.73
C ASP A 307 11.24 -13.85 -10.63
N GLY A 308 10.41 -14.27 -9.67
CA GLY A 308 9.14 -13.67 -9.38
C GLY A 308 9.31 -12.28 -8.76
N PRO A 309 8.34 -11.38 -8.93
CA PRO A 309 8.43 -10.04 -8.37
C PRO A 309 8.30 -10.09 -6.84
N LEU A 310 9.03 -9.18 -6.21
CA LEU A 310 8.96 -8.86 -4.78
C LEU A 310 8.73 -7.36 -4.67
N LEU A 311 7.58 -6.98 -4.09
CA LEU A 311 7.21 -5.59 -3.88
C LEU A 311 7.00 -5.35 -2.39
N GLU A 312 8.02 -4.81 -1.71
CA GLU A 312 7.91 -4.38 -0.32
C GLU A 312 7.21 -3.02 -0.23
N LEU A 313 6.16 -2.95 0.58
CA LEU A 313 5.40 -1.72 0.86
C LEU A 313 5.89 -1.08 2.17
N LYS A 314 6.01 0.24 2.17
CA LYS A 314 6.54 1.05 3.28
C LYS A 314 7.89 0.54 3.82
N PRO A 315 8.91 0.28 2.98
CA PRO A 315 10.20 -0.28 3.44
C PRO A 315 10.96 0.62 4.43
N LYS A 316 10.59 1.91 4.52
CA LYS A 316 11.23 2.92 5.38
C LYS A 316 10.36 3.41 6.54
N PHE A 317 9.13 2.91 6.69
CA PHE A 317 8.22 3.24 7.79
C PHE A 317 7.83 1.97 8.55
N GLY A 318 7.70 2.06 9.88
CA GLY A 318 7.34 0.92 10.72
C GLY A 318 8.24 -0.31 10.51
N GLN A 319 9.56 -0.10 10.37
CA GLN A 319 10.50 -1.09 9.83
C GLN A 319 10.69 -2.38 10.65
N ALA A 320 10.15 -2.43 11.88
CA ALA A 320 10.09 -3.65 12.69
C ALA A 320 9.12 -4.71 12.11
N ILE A 321 8.26 -4.33 11.14
CA ILE A 321 7.44 -5.24 10.35
C ILE A 321 7.66 -4.99 8.86
N LEU A 322 7.85 -6.08 8.11
CA LEU A 322 7.85 -6.11 6.65
C LEU A 322 6.44 -6.43 6.16
N THR A 323 6.01 -5.71 5.13
CA THR A 323 4.76 -5.96 4.39
C THR A 323 5.12 -6.06 2.92
N THR A 324 5.08 -7.28 2.38
CA THR A 324 5.62 -7.55 1.04
C THR A 324 4.64 -8.35 0.20
N LEU A 325 4.44 -7.96 -1.05
CA LEU A 325 3.72 -8.76 -2.04
C LEU A 325 4.74 -9.61 -2.81
N ILE A 326 4.53 -10.93 -2.79
CA ILE A 326 5.30 -11.91 -3.58
C ILE A 326 4.36 -12.80 -4.38
N ARG A 327 4.93 -13.64 -5.26
CA ARG A 327 4.20 -14.78 -5.83
C ARG A 327 4.74 -16.11 -5.32
N MET A 328 3.82 -17.05 -5.05
CA MET A 328 4.14 -18.43 -4.73
C MET A 328 3.26 -19.36 -5.57
N GLY A 329 3.87 -20.19 -6.41
CA GLY A 329 3.16 -21.04 -7.37
C GLY A 329 2.32 -20.22 -8.34
N GLY A 330 2.84 -19.07 -8.78
CA GLY A 330 2.17 -18.14 -9.68
C GLY A 330 1.19 -17.17 -9.02
N ARG A 331 0.93 -17.32 -7.72
CA ARG A 331 -0.18 -16.64 -7.04
C ARG A 331 0.31 -15.52 -6.13
N PRO A 332 -0.35 -14.35 -6.13
CA PRO A 332 -0.12 -13.30 -5.15
C PRO A 332 -0.25 -13.82 -3.72
N VAL A 333 0.71 -13.45 -2.87
CA VAL A 333 0.71 -13.70 -1.43
C VAL A 333 1.19 -12.43 -0.73
N GLY A 334 0.42 -11.96 0.25
CA GLY A 334 0.79 -10.86 1.13
C GLY A 334 1.55 -11.39 2.34
N VAL A 335 2.81 -11.00 2.48
CA VAL A 335 3.68 -11.43 3.57
C VAL A 335 3.73 -10.35 4.66
N VAL A 336 3.41 -10.74 5.89
CA VAL A 336 3.57 -9.93 7.11
C VAL A 336 4.64 -10.60 7.97
N ALA A 337 5.81 -9.99 8.07
CA ALA A 337 6.96 -10.60 8.72
C ALA A 337 7.63 -9.67 9.74
N SER A 338 7.95 -10.19 10.91
CA SER A 338 8.71 -9.44 11.93
C SER A 338 10.16 -9.27 11.49
N ASN A 339 10.72 -8.08 11.69
CA ASN A 339 12.06 -7.74 11.25
C ASN A 339 12.98 -7.46 12.44
N SER A 340 13.72 -8.49 12.88
CA SER A 340 14.61 -8.33 14.03
C SER A 340 15.80 -7.41 13.80
N LYS A 341 16.13 -7.05 12.54
CA LYS A 341 17.13 -6.01 12.24
C LYS A 341 16.73 -4.63 12.75
N HIS A 342 15.44 -4.37 13.00
CA HIS A 342 14.95 -3.11 13.54
C HIS A 342 14.35 -3.32 14.93
N MET A 343 15.02 -2.78 15.95
CA MET A 343 14.60 -2.86 17.36
C MET A 343 14.30 -4.30 17.82
N GLY A 344 15.00 -5.31 17.29
CA GLY A 344 14.76 -6.72 17.64
C GLY A 344 13.40 -7.26 17.19
N GLY A 345 12.66 -6.55 16.31
CA GLY A 345 11.34 -6.96 15.81
C GLY A 345 10.20 -6.58 16.74
N VAL A 346 10.46 -5.73 17.75
CA VAL A 346 9.44 -5.25 18.68
C VAL A 346 8.41 -4.38 17.97
N LEU A 347 7.13 -4.59 18.28
CA LEU A 347 6.03 -3.83 17.68
C LEU A 347 5.80 -2.51 18.41
N THR A 348 5.81 -1.41 17.66
CA THR A 348 5.43 -0.06 18.11
C THR A 348 4.17 0.40 17.36
N ASN A 349 3.78 1.66 17.49
CA ASN A 349 2.59 2.22 16.83
C ASN A 349 2.67 2.09 15.30
N ASP A 350 3.77 2.53 14.69
CA ASP A 350 3.91 2.59 13.23
C ASP A 350 3.90 1.22 12.55
N PRO A 351 4.67 0.20 13.01
CA PRO A 351 4.56 -1.16 12.49
C PRO A 351 3.15 -1.74 12.65
N ALA A 352 2.42 -1.37 13.71
CA ALA A 352 1.07 -1.87 13.94
C ALA A 352 0.07 -1.30 12.93
N ASP A 353 0.10 0.01 12.70
CA ASP A 353 -0.75 0.65 11.69
C ASP A 353 -0.41 0.17 10.28
N LYS A 354 0.89 0.06 9.97
CA LYS A 354 1.40 -0.49 8.70
C LYS A 354 0.86 -1.88 8.43
N ALA A 355 0.99 -2.78 9.40
CA ALA A 355 0.54 -4.17 9.26
C ALA A 355 -0.99 -4.27 9.14
N ALA A 356 -1.74 -3.50 9.94
CA ALA A 356 -3.20 -3.50 9.91
C ALA A 356 -3.75 -3.12 8.53
N LYS A 357 -3.29 -1.99 7.97
CA LYS A 357 -3.72 -1.54 6.63
C LYS A 357 -3.36 -2.59 5.56
N PHE A 358 -2.16 -3.16 5.60
CA PHE A 358 -1.75 -4.17 4.63
C PHE A 358 -2.60 -5.46 4.70
N ILE A 359 -2.91 -5.93 5.90
CA ILE A 359 -3.78 -7.10 6.13
C ILE A 359 -5.18 -6.83 5.57
N GLU A 360 -5.76 -5.66 5.85
CA GLU A 360 -7.09 -5.28 5.36
C GLU A 360 -7.11 -5.15 3.83
N THR A 361 -6.10 -4.55 3.22
CA THR A 361 -5.98 -4.46 1.75
C THR A 361 -5.87 -5.86 1.13
N CYS A 362 -5.07 -6.76 1.69
CA CYS A 362 -4.98 -8.13 1.17
C CYS A 362 -6.30 -8.89 1.31
N ASP A 363 -6.98 -8.77 2.46
CA ASP A 363 -8.27 -9.44 2.70
C ASP A 363 -9.36 -8.93 1.75
N ALA A 364 -9.44 -7.62 1.55
CA ALA A 364 -10.43 -6.98 0.68
C ALA A 364 -10.36 -7.49 -0.76
N PHE A 365 -9.16 -7.84 -1.24
CA PHE A 365 -8.95 -8.25 -2.63
C PHE A 365 -8.55 -9.72 -2.78
N GLY A 366 -8.85 -10.55 -1.77
CA GLY A 366 -8.70 -12.00 -1.89
C GLY A 366 -7.25 -12.51 -1.92
N ILE A 367 -6.28 -11.71 -1.49
CA ILE A 367 -4.86 -12.10 -1.45
C ILE A 367 -4.57 -12.88 -0.15
N PRO A 368 -4.11 -14.14 -0.23
CA PRO A 368 -3.69 -14.92 0.94
C PRO A 368 -2.61 -14.23 1.76
N LEU A 369 -2.67 -14.40 3.08
CA LEU A 369 -1.71 -13.84 4.03
C LEU A 369 -0.75 -14.90 4.56
N LEU A 370 0.55 -14.59 4.50
CA LEU A 370 1.62 -15.38 5.11
C LEU A 370 2.27 -14.59 6.25
N PHE A 371 2.21 -15.13 7.46
CA PHE A 371 2.82 -14.55 8.65
C PHE A 371 4.14 -15.26 8.97
N LEU A 372 5.24 -14.50 9.07
CA LEU A 372 6.55 -15.02 9.48
C LEU A 372 6.94 -14.40 10.84
N GLN A 373 6.97 -15.23 11.89
CA GLN A 373 7.16 -14.74 13.27
C GLN A 373 8.61 -14.87 13.75
N ASP A 374 9.21 -13.72 14.08
CA ASP A 374 10.37 -13.54 14.97
C ASP A 374 10.12 -12.29 15.82
N VAL A 375 9.04 -12.34 16.61
CA VAL A 375 8.48 -11.21 17.36
C VAL A 375 8.63 -11.42 18.87
N PRO A 376 9.31 -10.49 19.57
CA PRO A 376 9.44 -10.55 21.03
C PRO A 376 8.21 -9.98 21.76
N GLY A 377 7.30 -9.30 21.06
CA GLY A 377 6.10 -8.68 21.61
C GLY A 377 5.95 -7.21 21.19
N PHE A 378 5.17 -6.47 21.97
CA PHE A 378 5.01 -5.02 21.83
C PHE A 378 6.00 -4.26 22.72
N MET A 379 6.31 -3.03 22.31
CA MET A 379 7.10 -2.10 23.10
C MET A 379 6.35 -1.75 24.37
N VAL A 380 7.06 -1.77 25.50
CA VAL A 380 6.53 -1.45 26.82
C VAL A 380 7.14 -0.15 27.35
N GLY A 381 6.38 0.61 28.13
CA GLY A 381 6.89 1.79 28.83
C GLY A 381 5.94 2.98 28.77
N VAL A 382 6.10 3.92 29.72
CA VAL A 382 5.20 5.06 29.90
C VAL A 382 5.08 5.93 28.64
N LYS A 383 6.18 6.10 27.89
CA LYS A 383 6.17 6.87 26.63
C LYS A 383 5.24 6.20 25.59
N THR A 384 5.43 4.91 25.36
CA THR A 384 4.65 4.12 24.40
C THR A 384 3.16 4.08 24.77
N GLU A 385 2.86 3.99 26.07
CA GLU A 385 1.48 4.08 26.57
C GLU A 385 0.85 5.45 26.29
N LYS A 386 1.56 6.55 26.52
CA LYS A 386 1.09 7.91 26.21
C LYS A 386 0.86 8.14 24.71
N GLU A 387 1.66 7.49 23.87
CA GLU A 387 1.50 7.55 22.41
C GLU A 387 0.34 6.65 21.91
N GLY A 388 -0.22 5.80 22.78
CA GLY A 388 -1.40 5.01 22.50
C GLY A 388 -1.13 3.63 21.91
N ILE A 389 -0.09 2.92 22.36
CA ILE A 389 0.25 1.59 21.83
C ILE A 389 -0.92 0.59 21.86
N ILE A 390 -1.80 0.66 22.86
CA ILE A 390 -2.96 -0.24 22.96
C ILE A 390 -3.90 -0.05 21.77
N ARG A 391 -4.27 1.18 21.42
CA ARG A 391 -5.22 1.44 20.32
C ARG A 391 -4.60 1.11 18.95
N HIS A 392 -3.30 1.39 18.78
CA HIS A 392 -2.55 1.00 17.57
C HIS A 392 -2.39 -0.52 17.44
N GLY A 393 -1.93 -1.21 18.48
CA GLY A 393 -1.83 -2.68 18.50
C GLY A 393 -3.19 -3.37 18.30
N SER A 394 -4.27 -2.76 18.79
CA SER A 394 -5.64 -3.25 18.58
C SER A 394 -6.08 -3.23 17.12
N LYS A 395 -5.53 -2.35 16.28
CA LYS A 395 -5.80 -2.36 14.83
C LYS A 395 -5.27 -3.63 14.18
N MET A 396 -4.08 -4.09 14.55
CA MET A 396 -3.58 -5.38 14.05
C MET A 396 -4.46 -6.53 14.51
N LEU A 397 -4.80 -6.59 15.81
CA LEU A 397 -5.70 -7.61 16.37
C LEU A 397 -7.02 -7.67 15.60
N PHE A 398 -7.59 -6.50 15.32
CA PHE A 398 -8.82 -6.35 14.56
C PHE A 398 -8.67 -6.86 13.12
N ALA A 399 -7.65 -6.40 12.40
CA ALA A 399 -7.38 -6.77 11.02
C ALA A 399 -7.17 -8.29 10.88
N VAL A 400 -6.30 -8.90 11.70
CA VAL A 400 -6.04 -10.34 11.63
C VAL A 400 -7.26 -11.19 12.00
N SER A 401 -8.09 -10.72 12.95
CA SER A 401 -9.30 -11.42 13.37
C SER A 401 -10.38 -11.40 12.29
N ARG A 402 -10.47 -10.30 11.56
CA ARG A 402 -11.46 -10.10 10.50
C ARG A 402 -11.08 -10.73 9.18
N ALA A 403 -9.79 -10.87 8.90
CA ALA A 403 -9.32 -11.47 7.67
C ALA A 403 -9.95 -12.85 7.42
N THR A 404 -10.60 -12.98 6.29
CA THR A 404 -11.30 -14.18 5.79
C THR A 404 -10.51 -14.94 4.74
N VAL A 405 -9.57 -14.26 4.07
CA VAL A 405 -8.58 -14.90 3.18
C VAL A 405 -7.82 -16.02 3.89
N PRO A 406 -7.23 -16.95 3.13
CA PRO A 406 -6.31 -17.93 3.69
C PRO A 406 -5.20 -17.26 4.50
N LYS A 407 -4.94 -17.78 5.69
CA LYS A 407 -3.87 -17.30 6.59
C LYS A 407 -2.96 -18.46 6.92
N ILE A 408 -1.67 -18.31 6.63
CA ILE A 408 -0.65 -19.30 6.96
C ILE A 408 0.36 -18.64 7.89
N THR A 409 0.76 -19.33 8.95
CA THR A 409 1.72 -18.84 9.94
C THR A 409 2.91 -19.77 10.01
N VAL A 410 4.11 -19.20 9.91
CA VAL A 410 5.38 -19.88 10.19
C VAL A 410 6.04 -19.18 11.36
N VAL A 411 6.15 -19.86 12.50
CA VAL A 411 6.93 -19.39 13.63
C VAL A 411 8.39 -19.74 13.38
N VAL A 412 9.17 -18.75 12.96
CA VAL A 412 10.57 -18.94 12.53
C VAL A 412 11.50 -18.98 13.74
N ARG A 413 11.28 -18.08 14.71
CA ARG A 413 12.08 -18.01 15.93
C ARG A 413 11.23 -17.56 17.12
N LYS A 414 11.12 -16.27 17.42
CA LYS A 414 10.34 -15.81 18.58
C LYS A 414 8.85 -15.66 18.25
N GLY A 415 7.99 -16.23 19.08
CA GLY A 415 6.55 -16.02 19.06
C GLY A 415 6.03 -15.73 20.46
N TYR A 416 6.24 -14.50 20.96
CA TYR A 416 5.95 -14.18 22.35
C TYR A 416 4.72 -13.29 22.54
N GLY A 417 3.94 -13.61 23.58
CA GLY A 417 2.90 -12.77 24.16
C GLY A 417 1.94 -12.17 23.13
N ALA A 418 1.69 -10.86 23.24
CA ALA A 418 0.83 -10.16 22.31
C ALA A 418 1.37 -10.12 20.86
N GLY A 419 2.69 -10.28 20.66
CA GLY A 419 3.29 -10.41 19.33
C GLY A 419 2.82 -11.67 18.60
N TYR A 420 2.81 -12.81 19.29
CA TYR A 420 2.26 -14.07 18.77
C TYR A 420 0.79 -13.91 18.35
N TYR A 421 0.01 -13.14 19.10
CA TYR A 421 -1.39 -12.89 18.79
C TYR A 421 -1.57 -12.11 17.48
N VAL A 422 -0.99 -10.91 17.39
CA VAL A 422 -1.18 -10.03 16.22
C VAL A 422 -0.53 -10.59 14.94
N MET A 423 0.44 -11.49 15.07
CA MET A 423 1.07 -12.19 13.94
C MET A 423 0.33 -13.49 13.55
N CYS A 424 -0.97 -13.57 13.81
CA CYS A 424 -1.84 -14.71 13.47
C CYS A 424 -1.48 -16.03 14.19
N GLY A 425 -1.37 -16.00 15.52
CA GLY A 425 -1.32 -17.20 16.35
C GLY A 425 -2.60 -18.05 16.28
N LYS A 426 -2.62 -19.22 16.94
CA LYS A 426 -3.70 -20.23 16.81
C LYS A 426 -5.11 -19.68 17.00
N GLY A 427 -5.32 -18.76 17.95
CA GLY A 427 -6.61 -18.14 18.23
C GLY A 427 -7.22 -17.36 17.06
N TYR A 428 -6.40 -16.96 16.09
CA TYR A 428 -6.80 -16.21 14.90
C TYR A 428 -7.15 -17.11 13.70
N GLN A 429 -7.22 -18.42 13.96
CA GLN A 429 -7.66 -19.44 13.00
C GLN A 429 -6.88 -19.40 11.68
N PRO A 430 -5.53 -19.49 11.73
CA PRO A 430 -4.76 -19.78 10.53
C PRO A 430 -5.22 -21.12 9.95
N ASP A 431 -5.18 -21.23 8.62
CA ASP A 431 -5.42 -22.48 7.89
C ASP A 431 -4.27 -23.47 8.05
N LEU A 432 -3.08 -22.95 8.35
CA LEU A 432 -1.91 -23.73 8.75
C LEU A 432 -1.05 -22.88 9.69
N ILE A 433 -0.64 -23.43 10.83
CA ILE A 433 0.41 -22.88 11.69
C ILE A 433 1.51 -23.92 11.92
N VAL A 434 2.72 -23.61 11.46
CA VAL A 434 3.90 -24.45 11.63
C VAL A 434 5.00 -23.70 12.35
N ALA A 435 5.93 -24.43 12.96
CA ALA A 435 7.09 -23.86 13.62
C ALA A 435 8.38 -24.46 13.09
N TRP A 436 9.46 -23.67 13.09
CA TRP A 436 10.81 -24.20 12.90
C TRP A 436 11.32 -24.84 14.20
N PRO A 437 12.33 -25.74 14.16
CA PRO A 437 12.79 -26.47 15.35
C PRO A 437 13.38 -25.56 16.44
N ASN A 438 13.90 -24.39 16.06
CA ASN A 438 14.47 -23.38 16.94
C ASN A 438 13.45 -22.34 17.42
N ALA A 439 12.15 -22.52 17.12
CA ALA A 439 11.14 -21.57 17.49
C ALA A 439 10.80 -21.64 18.98
N GLU A 440 10.54 -20.49 19.58
CA GLU A 440 10.17 -20.35 20.98
C GLU A 440 8.80 -19.69 21.07
N ILE A 441 7.83 -20.36 21.68
CA ILE A 441 6.45 -19.88 21.82
C ILE A 441 6.13 -19.78 23.30
N SER A 442 5.87 -18.55 23.78
CA SER A 442 5.74 -18.27 25.21
C SER A 442 4.89 -17.03 25.47
N VAL A 443 4.44 -16.84 26.71
CA VAL A 443 3.77 -15.61 27.15
C VAL A 443 4.70 -14.39 27.14
N MET A 444 6.00 -14.60 27.39
CA MET A 444 7.05 -13.59 27.34
C MET A 444 8.43 -14.25 27.16
N GLY A 445 9.47 -13.45 26.91
CA GLY A 445 10.84 -13.96 26.79
C GLY A 445 11.34 -14.65 28.06
N PRO A 446 12.22 -15.66 27.94
CA PRO A 446 12.60 -16.54 29.04
C PRO A 446 13.29 -15.79 30.20
N GLU A 447 14.18 -14.84 29.89
CA GLU A 447 14.84 -14.04 30.92
C GLU A 447 13.86 -13.16 31.69
N GLY A 448 12.87 -12.57 31.00
CA GLY A 448 11.83 -11.76 31.61
C GLY A 448 10.93 -12.59 32.52
N ALA A 449 10.49 -13.76 32.04
CA ALA A 449 9.67 -14.69 32.82
C ALA A 449 10.38 -15.14 34.10
N VAL A 450 11.65 -15.52 34.00
CA VAL A 450 12.43 -16.01 35.14
C VAL A 450 12.66 -14.92 36.18
N ASN A 451 13.01 -13.71 35.75
CA ASN A 451 13.24 -12.58 36.66
C ASN A 451 11.98 -12.16 37.42
N ILE A 452 10.78 -12.39 36.85
CA ILE A 452 9.51 -12.09 37.52
C ILE A 452 9.09 -13.24 38.42
N ALA A 453 9.04 -14.47 37.90
CA ALA A 453 8.48 -15.63 38.59
C ALA A 453 9.38 -16.14 39.72
N PHE A 454 10.70 -16.11 39.54
CA PHE A 454 11.68 -16.68 40.46
C PHE A 454 12.52 -15.62 41.19
N ARG A 455 12.07 -14.37 41.21
CA ARG A 455 12.80 -13.24 41.81
C ARG A 455 13.33 -13.54 43.21
N LYS A 456 12.48 -14.04 44.10
CA LYS A 456 12.85 -14.37 45.49
C LYS A 456 13.89 -15.48 45.58
N GLN A 457 13.79 -16.49 44.70
CA GLN A 457 14.74 -17.60 44.67
C GLN A 457 16.12 -17.14 44.17
N ILE A 458 16.14 -16.25 43.18
CA ILE A 458 17.38 -15.67 42.65
C ILE A 458 18.04 -14.75 43.69
N GLU A 459 17.28 -13.83 44.28
CA GLU A 459 17.78 -12.90 45.31
C GLU A 459 18.22 -13.63 46.60
N GLY A 460 17.59 -14.76 46.93
CA GLY A 460 17.94 -15.59 48.08
C GLY A 460 19.06 -16.61 47.84
N SER A 461 19.59 -16.70 46.61
CA SER A 461 20.65 -17.65 46.27
C SER A 461 22.04 -17.13 46.66
N SER A 462 22.95 -18.04 47.00
CA SER A 462 24.37 -17.74 47.19
C SER A 462 25.07 -17.33 45.89
N ASN A 463 24.54 -17.75 44.74
CA ASN A 463 25.02 -17.34 43.42
C ASN A 463 23.83 -16.96 42.51
N PRO A 464 23.33 -15.72 42.61
CA PRO A 464 22.14 -15.27 41.87
C PRO A 464 22.27 -15.39 40.35
N ASP A 465 23.45 -15.11 39.79
CA ASP A 465 23.66 -15.14 38.33
C ASP A 465 23.65 -16.56 37.77
N GLU A 466 24.31 -17.50 38.45
CA GLU A 466 24.27 -18.92 38.09
C GLU A 466 22.86 -19.50 38.25
N THR A 467 22.18 -19.17 39.36
CA THR A 467 20.79 -19.60 39.61
C THR A 467 19.86 -19.07 38.52
N ARG A 468 20.03 -17.81 38.11
CA ARG A 468 19.26 -17.21 37.02
C ARG A 468 19.53 -17.94 35.71
N ALA A 469 20.79 -18.21 35.37
CA ALA A 469 21.15 -18.90 34.14
C ALA A 469 20.52 -20.31 34.07
N GLN A 470 20.62 -21.08 35.16
CA GLN A 470 20.01 -22.41 35.25
C GLN A 470 18.49 -22.37 35.10
N LEU A 471 17.81 -21.41 35.76
CA LEU A 471 16.37 -21.23 35.64
C LEU A 471 15.94 -20.80 34.23
N VAL A 472 16.75 -19.97 33.54
CA VAL A 472 16.49 -19.56 32.15
C VAL A 472 16.61 -20.74 31.21
N GLU A 473 17.65 -21.57 31.31
CA GLU A 473 17.77 -22.78 30.48
C GLU A 473 16.63 -23.76 30.75
N GLY A 474 16.30 -23.99 32.04
CA GLY A 474 15.15 -24.83 32.40
C GLY A 474 13.82 -24.30 31.86
N PHE A 475 13.64 -22.97 31.80
CA PHE A 475 12.46 -22.35 31.22
C PHE A 475 12.43 -22.49 29.68
N ARG A 476 13.59 -22.43 29.00
CA ARG A 476 13.69 -22.60 27.54
C ARG A 476 13.17 -23.97 27.09
N GLU A 477 13.44 -25.02 27.85
CA GLU A 477 12.91 -26.37 27.59
C GLU A 477 11.36 -26.43 27.59
N LEU A 478 10.70 -25.52 28.32
CA LEU A 478 9.24 -25.45 28.41
C LEU A 478 8.58 -24.68 27.27
N ILE A 479 9.35 -23.94 26.47
CA ILE A 479 8.85 -23.05 25.42
C ILE A 479 9.30 -23.46 24.01
N THR A 480 9.94 -24.63 23.89
CA THR A 480 10.30 -25.26 22.61
C THR A 480 9.05 -25.46 21.74
N PRO A 481 9.17 -25.58 20.41
CA PRO A 481 8.00 -25.64 19.53
C PRO A 481 7.25 -26.98 19.65
N TYR A 482 7.92 -28.01 20.20
CA TYR A 482 7.35 -29.32 20.46
C TYR A 482 6.28 -29.30 21.57
N VAL A 483 6.40 -28.40 22.55
CA VAL A 483 5.41 -28.27 23.64
C VAL A 483 4.03 -27.84 23.10
N PRO A 484 3.89 -26.73 22.35
CA PRO A 484 2.61 -26.37 21.75
C PRO A 484 2.17 -27.32 20.63
N ALA A 485 3.10 -27.96 19.90
CA ALA A 485 2.75 -28.98 18.90
C ALA A 485 2.11 -30.22 19.55
N ALA A 486 2.68 -30.75 20.64
CA ALA A 486 2.11 -31.85 21.42
C ALA A 486 0.73 -31.51 22.02
N ARG A 487 0.44 -30.21 22.21
CA ARG A 487 -0.84 -29.68 22.67
C ARG A 487 -1.76 -29.22 21.54
N THR A 488 -1.43 -29.54 20.28
CA THR A 488 -2.21 -29.21 19.07
C THR A 488 -2.44 -27.71 18.81
N TYR A 489 -1.63 -26.85 19.43
CA TYR A 489 -1.63 -25.41 19.17
C TYR A 489 -0.81 -25.01 17.94
N VAL A 490 0.17 -25.85 17.56
CA VAL A 490 0.92 -25.77 16.31
C VAL A 490 0.64 -27.07 15.54
N ASP A 491 0.40 -26.97 14.24
CA ASP A 491 -0.02 -28.11 13.42
C ASP A 491 1.17 -29.04 13.09
N ASP A 492 2.39 -28.49 12.93
CA ASP A 492 3.62 -29.27 12.76
C ASP A 492 4.89 -28.49 13.13
N VAL A 493 5.97 -29.21 13.47
CA VAL A 493 7.34 -28.69 13.55
C VAL A 493 8.09 -29.18 12.33
N ILE A 494 8.39 -28.27 11.39
CA ILE A 494 8.87 -28.63 10.05
C ILE A 494 10.38 -28.44 9.89
N ASP A 495 10.98 -29.14 8.92
CA ASP A 495 12.31 -28.80 8.42
C ASP A 495 12.26 -27.40 7.76
N PRO A 496 13.08 -26.42 8.20
CA PRO A 496 13.12 -25.08 7.61
C PRO A 496 13.26 -25.07 6.09
N ARG A 497 13.96 -26.07 5.51
CA ARG A 497 14.18 -26.21 4.07
C ARG A 497 12.90 -26.52 3.30
N ASP A 498 11.89 -27.09 3.95
CA ASP A 498 10.61 -27.46 3.33
C ASP A 498 9.51 -26.39 3.48
N THR A 499 9.83 -25.24 4.09
CA THR A 499 8.87 -24.16 4.37
C THR A 499 8.05 -23.76 3.14
N ARG A 500 8.69 -23.57 1.97
CA ARG A 500 8.00 -23.22 0.73
C ARG A 500 6.98 -24.27 0.30
N LYS A 501 7.39 -25.54 0.29
CA LYS A 501 6.54 -26.69 -0.07
C LYS A 501 5.30 -26.77 0.82
N VAL A 502 5.50 -26.62 2.13
CA VAL A 502 4.43 -26.66 3.13
C VAL A 502 3.43 -25.53 2.92
N ILE A 503 3.90 -24.30 2.66
CA ILE A 503 3.04 -23.15 2.36
C ILE A 503 2.24 -23.39 1.08
N LEU A 504 2.88 -23.85 -0.01
CA LEU A 504 2.20 -24.11 -1.27
C LEU A 504 1.10 -25.17 -1.14
N ALA A 505 1.37 -26.24 -0.40
CA ALA A 505 0.38 -27.27 -0.10
C ALA A 505 -0.84 -26.67 0.63
N ALA A 506 -0.63 -25.85 1.67
CA ALA A 506 -1.71 -25.18 2.38
C ALA A 506 -2.49 -24.17 1.51
N LEU A 507 -1.78 -23.37 0.70
CA LEU A 507 -2.42 -22.45 -0.26
C LEU A 507 -3.24 -23.17 -1.33
N SER A 508 -2.93 -24.43 -1.64
CA SER A 508 -3.69 -25.20 -2.63
C SER A 508 -5.06 -25.65 -2.10
N THR A 509 -5.15 -26.01 -0.81
CA THR A 509 -6.37 -26.52 -0.17
C THR A 509 -7.23 -25.41 0.41
N ALA A 510 -6.62 -24.36 0.96
CA ALA A 510 -7.32 -23.25 1.61
C ALA A 510 -8.17 -22.40 0.65
N ARG A 511 -7.99 -22.52 -0.68
CA ARG A 511 -8.80 -21.81 -1.70
C ARG A 511 -10.29 -22.10 -1.64
N ARG A 512 -10.68 -23.25 -1.07
CA ARG A 512 -12.09 -23.63 -0.93
C ARG A 512 -12.75 -23.00 0.31
N ARG A 513 -11.98 -22.31 1.14
CA ARG A 513 -12.46 -21.70 2.38
C ARG A 513 -13.52 -20.66 2.08
N LYS A 514 -14.65 -20.77 2.77
CA LYS A 514 -15.70 -19.74 2.85
C LYS A 514 -15.90 -19.39 4.31
N LYS A 515 -15.11 -18.47 4.84
CA LYS A 515 -15.29 -17.97 6.22
C LYS A 515 -16.37 -16.88 6.20
N GLN A 516 -17.49 -17.13 6.86
CA GLN A 516 -18.53 -16.12 7.05
C GLN A 516 -18.30 -15.39 8.38
N LEU A 517 -18.38 -14.05 8.33
CA LEU A 517 -18.30 -13.21 9.52
C LEU A 517 -19.72 -12.92 10.03
N PRO A 518 -19.91 -12.60 11.32
CA PRO A 518 -21.21 -12.23 11.86
C PRO A 518 -21.84 -11.05 11.08
N PRO A 519 -23.15 -11.11 10.75
CA PRO A 519 -23.80 -10.09 9.94
C PRO A 519 -23.86 -8.74 10.67
N ARG A 520 -23.49 -7.65 9.98
CA ARG A 520 -23.52 -6.27 10.48
C ARG A 520 -23.37 -5.27 9.34
N ARG A 521 -23.72 -3.99 9.57
CA ARG A 521 -23.52 -2.91 8.58
C ARG A 521 -22.04 -2.70 8.25
N HIS A 522 -21.24 -2.51 9.29
CA HIS A 522 -19.79 -2.48 9.22
C HIS A 522 -19.21 -2.84 10.58
N ALA A 523 -17.91 -3.10 10.63
CA ALA A 523 -17.17 -3.28 11.86
C ALA A 523 -16.76 -1.91 12.44
N ILE A 524 -16.39 -1.85 13.74
CA ILE A 524 -15.86 -0.65 14.38
C ILE A 524 -14.37 -0.90 14.64
N MET A 525 -13.52 -0.32 13.80
CA MET A 525 -12.07 -0.43 13.94
C MET A 525 -11.57 0.47 15.08
N PRO A 526 -10.57 0.04 15.88
CA PRO A 526 -9.88 0.91 16.83
C PRO A 526 -9.18 2.10 16.14
N VAL A 527 -9.13 3.27 16.80
CA VAL A 527 -8.53 4.52 16.26
C VAL A 527 -7.13 4.76 16.78
#